data_AF-A0A3D5R382-F1
#
_entry.id   AF-A0A3D5R382-F1
#
_cell.length_a   1.000
_cell.length_b   1.000
_cell.length_c   1.000
_cell.angle_alpha   90.00
_cell.angle_beta   90.00
_cell.angle_gamma   90.00
#
_symmetry.space_group_name_H-M   'P 1'
#
loop_
_entity.id
_entity.type
_entity.pdbx_description
1 polymer ?
#
loop_
_entity_poly.entity_id
_entity_poly.type
_entity_poly.pdbx_seq_one_letter_code
_entity_poly.pdbx_strand_id
1 'polypeptide(L)' 'MTRDKKVQTKLIRLGQILRIFMEKEKVSSAWLAEYFRTTPRTIQRDLLLLKESGFPLHEEKKG' A
#
# COMPACT_ATOMS: atom_id res chain seq x y z
N MET A 1 -21.02 7.32 8.08
CA MET A 1 -21.29 6.15 7.21
C MET A 1 -20.31 6.03 6.04
N THR A 2 -20.22 6.97 5.09
CA THR A 2 -19.35 6.81 3.89
C THR A 2 -17.86 6.99 4.17
N ARG A 3 -17.50 7.83 5.15
CA ARG A 3 -16.10 7.99 5.60
C ARG A 3 -15.58 6.72 6.27
N ASP A 4 -16.38 6.11 7.14
CA ASP A 4 -16.00 4.93 7.92
C ASP A 4 -15.67 3.74 7.01
N LYS A 5 -16.49 3.52 5.96
CA LYS A 5 -16.20 2.53 4.92
C LYS A 5 -14.86 2.78 4.21
N LYS A 6 -14.56 4.04 3.85
CA LYS A 6 -13.29 4.38 3.19
C LYS A 6 -12.08 4.15 4.10
N VAL A 7 -12.20 4.48 5.38
CA VAL A 7 -11.15 4.22 6.39
C VAL A 7 -10.93 2.72 6.54
N GLN A 8 -12.01 1.95 6.67
CA GLN A 8 -11.93 0.49 6.78
C GLN A 8 -11.27 -0.14 5.56
N THR A 9 -11.68 0.23 4.34
CA THR A 9 -11.05 -0.26 3.09
C THR A 9 -9.57 0.08 3.02
N LYS A 10 -9.17 1.27 3.48
CA LYS A 10 -7.75 1.66 3.54
C LYS A 10 -6.97 0.79 4.52
N LEU A 11 -7.47 0.58 5.73
CA LEU A 11 -6.82 -0.26 6.74
C LEU A 11 -6.63 -1.71 6.26
N ILE A 12 -7.67 -2.28 5.64
CA ILE A 12 -7.59 -3.62 5.04
C ILE A 12 -6.48 -3.66 3.98
N ARG A 13 -6.42 -2.66 3.09
CA ARG A 13 -5.39 -2.60 2.04
C ARG A 13 -3.98 -2.46 2.62
N LEU A 14 -3.78 -1.63 3.65
CA LEU A 14 -2.50 -1.48 4.33
C LEU A 14 -2.02 -2.80 4.95
N GLY A 15 -2.90 -3.52 5.64
CA GLY A 15 -2.58 -4.84 6.20
C GLY A 15 -2.22 -5.87 5.13
N GLN A 16 -2.94 -5.86 3.99
CA GLN A 16 -2.65 -6.73 2.86
C GLN A 16 -1.32 -6.37 2.17
N ILE A 17 -0.99 -5.08 2.04
CA ILE A 17 0.32 -4.62 1.52
C ILE A 17 1.45 -5.17 2.40
N LEU A 18 1.33 -5.07 3.73
CA LEU A 18 2.34 -5.60 4.65
C LEU A 18 2.51 -7.11 4.50
N ARG A 19 1.39 -7.86 4.41
CA ARG A 19 1.44 -9.30 4.15
C ARG A 19 2.17 -9.62 2.83
N ILE A 20 1.91 -8.87 1.76
CA ILE A 20 2.60 -9.06 0.47
C ILE A 20 4.11 -8.84 0.62
N PHE A 21 4.54 -7.82 1.37
CA PHE A 21 5.97 -7.58 1.64
C PHE A 21 6.62 -8.70 2.49
N MET A 22 5.85 -9.42 3.31
CA MET A 22 6.36 -10.60 4.03
C MET A 22 6.53 -11.82 3.11
N GLU A 23 5.73 -11.92 2.04
CA GLU A 23 5.78 -13.03 1.08
C GLU A 23 6.71 -12.74 -0.12
N LYS A 24 6.92 -11.47 -0.45
CA LYS A 24 7.72 -11.00 -1.59
C LYS A 24 8.73 -9.98 -1.11
N GLU A 25 10.01 -10.21 -1.42
CA GLU A 25 11.09 -9.28 -1.09
C GLU A 25 10.89 -7.90 -1.75
N LYS A 26 10.35 -7.88 -2.97
CA LYS A 26 10.19 -6.66 -3.79
C LYS A 26 8.86 -6.68 -4.54
N VAL A 27 8.27 -5.51 -4.69
CA VAL A 27 6.98 -5.33 -5.36
C VAL A 27 6.91 -3.94 -5.97
N SER A 28 6.31 -3.82 -7.17
CA SER A 28 6.11 -2.53 -7.83
C SER A 28 4.77 -1.89 -7.43
N SER A 29 4.73 -0.56 -7.39
CA SER A 29 3.51 0.22 -7.12
C SER A 29 2.43 -0.03 -8.17
N ALA A 30 2.81 -0.19 -9.44
CA ALA A 30 1.92 -0.53 -10.54
C ALA A 30 1.25 -1.91 -10.35
N TRP A 31 2.01 -2.92 -9.93
CA TRP A 31 1.47 -4.25 -9.66
C TRP A 31 0.49 -4.23 -8.47
N LEU A 32 0.81 -3.50 -7.40
CA LEU A 32 -0.12 -3.31 -6.28
C LEU A 32 -1.40 -2.58 -6.71
N ALA A 33 -1.28 -1.58 -7.59
CA ALA A 33 -2.42 -0.83 -8.09
C ALA A 33 -3.38 -1.74 -8.86
N GLU A 34 -2.84 -2.62 -9.71
CA GLU A 34 -3.62 -3.64 -10.42
C GLU A 34 -4.25 -4.65 -9.45
N TYR A 35 -3.45 -5.21 -8.53
CA TYR A 35 -3.90 -6.18 -7.53
C TYR A 35 -5.05 -5.66 -6.67
N PHE A 36 -4.96 -4.42 -6.19
CA PHE A 36 -5.99 -3.78 -5.37
C PHE A 36 -7.08 -3.05 -6.16
N ARG A 37 -7.04 -3.11 -7.50
CA ARG A 37 -7.95 -2.39 -8.42
C ARG A 37 -8.07 -0.90 -8.05
N THR A 38 -6.93 -0.26 -7.84
CA THR A 38 -6.81 1.16 -7.52
C THR A 38 -5.77 1.85 -8.40
N THR A 39 -5.44 3.10 -8.11
CA THR A 39 -4.43 3.85 -8.88
C THR A 39 -3.04 3.76 -8.24
N PRO A 40 -1.95 3.87 -9.02
CA PRO A 40 -0.60 3.96 -8.47
C PRO A 40 -0.46 5.07 -7.41
N ARG A 41 -1.13 6.21 -7.62
CA ARG A 41 -1.16 7.32 -6.66
C ARG A 41 -1.77 6.93 -5.32
N THR A 42 -2.81 6.11 -5.31
CA THR A 42 -3.40 5.57 -4.06
C THR A 42 -2.38 4.70 -3.33
N ILE A 43 -1.73 3.78 -4.05
CA ILE A 43 -0.70 2.90 -3.49
C ILE A 43 0.48 3.70 -2.94
N GLN A 44 0.99 4.67 -3.69
CA GLN A 44 2.09 5.54 -3.23
C GLN A 44 1.74 6.25 -1.91
N ARG A 45 0.49 6.73 -1.75
CA ARG A 45 0.04 7.33 -0.48
C ARG A 45 -0.05 6.34 0.67
N ASP A 46 -0.43 5.10 0.38
CA ASP A 46 -0.47 4.05 1.41
C ASP A 46 0.94 3.62 1.83
N LEU A 47 1.87 3.48 0.88
CA LEU A 47 3.28 3.20 1.15
C LEU A 47 3.93 4.35 1.93
N LEU A 48 3.64 5.60 1.57
CA LEU A 48 4.10 6.77 2.31
C LEU A 48 3.59 6.74 3.76
N LEU A 49 2.29 6.46 3.96
CA LEU A 49 1.72 6.36 5.31
C LEU A 49 2.40 5.26 6.13
N LEU A 50 2.66 4.09 5.56
CA LEU A 50 3.37 3.01 6.24
C LEU A 50 4.79 3.45 6.64
N LYS A 51 5.51 4.10 5.73
CA LYS A 51 6.84 4.65 6.01
C LYS A 51 6.82 5.69 7.13
N GLU A 52 5.89 6.63 7.09
CA GLU A 52 5.68 7.65 8.13
C GLU A 52 5.27 7.03 9.48
N SER A 53 4.64 5.85 9.46
CA SER A 53 4.27 5.09 10.67
C SER A 53 5.41 4.23 11.22
N GLY A 54 6.61 4.27 10.61
CA GLY A 54 7.80 3.56 11.08
C GLY A 54 8.01 2.17 10.48
N PHE A 55 7.24 1.76 9.45
CA PHE A 55 7.52 0.50 8.75
C PHE A 55 8.76 0.64 7.84
N PRO A 56 9.65 -0.37 7.78
CA PRO A 56 10.92 -0.32 7.04
C PRO A 56 10.74 -0.54 5.54
N LEU A 57 9.99 0.34 4.88
CA LEU A 57 9.78 0.32 3.43
C LEU A 57 10.87 1.12 2.71
N HIS A 58 11.55 0.48 1.77
CA HIS A 58 12.62 1.07 0.97
C HIS A 58 12.17 1.18 -0.50
N GLU A 59 12.38 2.35 -1.09
CA GLU A 59 12.13 2.59 -2.51
C GLU A 59 13.41 2.29 -3.28
N GLU A 60 13.41 1.22 -4.10
CA GLU A 60 14.60 0.84 -4.87
C GLU A 60 14.74 1.62 -6.18
N LYS A 61 13.61 1.99 -6.80
CA LYS A 61 13.53 2.78 -8.02
C LYS A 61 12.28 3.66 -7.95
N LYS A 62 12.40 4.89 -8.47
CA LYS A 62 11.24 5.77 -8.61
C LYS A 62 10.24 5.18 -9.61
N GLY A 63 9.02 4.93 -9.13
CA GLY A 63 7.90 4.38 -9.91
C GLY A 63 6.64 4.23 -9.08
#